data_AF-A0A0F9GZM6-F1
#
_entry.id   AF-A0A0F9GZM6-F1
#
_cell.length_a   1.000
_cell.length_b   1.000
_cell.length_c   1.000
_cell.angle_alpha   90.00
_cell.angle_beta   90.00
_cell.angle_gamma   90.00
#
_symmetry.space_group_name_H-M   'P 1'
#
loop_
_entity.id
_entity.type
_entity.pdbx_description
1 polymer ?
#
loop_
_entity_poly.entity_id
_entity_poly.type
_entity_poly.pdbx_seq_one_letter_code
_entity_poly.pdbx_strand_id
1 'polypeptide(L)'
;MKWPLETLRLFPTFACTRACGYCVVNTHGKVPRYNMIGSEVYKEFLSTVEGVKLLVISGGEPALYPGLKVIVEEGLARGWNVGIYSNCSAQMVETAKEMEPNPHLFIDCSYHA
;
A
#
# COMPACT_ATOMS: atom_id res chain seq x y z
N MET A 1 12.27 -16.09 -6.29
CA MET A 1 11.37 -16.64 -7.33
C MET A 1 11.18 -15.56 -8.39
N LYS A 2 11.46 -15.84 -9.67
CA LYS A 2 11.15 -14.87 -10.74
C LYS A 2 9.65 -14.83 -10.96
N TRP A 3 9.02 -13.75 -10.55
CA TRP A 3 7.61 -13.53 -10.85
C TRP A 3 7.50 -13.12 -12.31
N PRO A 4 6.60 -13.74 -13.11
CA PRO A 4 6.39 -13.33 -14.50
C PRO A 4 5.68 -11.97 -14.61
N LEU A 5 5.31 -11.37 -13.48
CA LEU A 5 4.55 -10.13 -13.41
C LEU A 5 5.46 -8.98 -12.99
N GLU A 6 5.45 -7.90 -13.76
CA GLU A 6 6.23 -6.69 -13.48
C GLU A 6 5.57 -5.81 -12.40
N THR A 7 4.29 -6.06 -12.10
CA THR A 7 3.53 -5.30 -11.11
C THR A 7 3.08 -6.20 -9.98
N LEU A 8 3.41 -5.80 -8.76
CA LEU A 8 2.95 -6.44 -7.52
C LEU A 8 2.00 -5.49 -6.80
N ARG A 9 0.84 -5.99 -6.35
CA ARG A 9 -0.12 -5.19 -5.57
C ARG A 9 -0.31 -5.80 -4.18
N LEU A 10 -0.16 -4.97 -3.14
CA LEU A 10 -0.36 -5.34 -1.75
C LEU A 10 -1.55 -4.58 -1.15
N PHE A 11 -2.30 -5.28 -0.29
CA PHE A 11 -3.44 -4.74 0.45
C PHE A 11 -3.19 -4.90 1.96
N PRO A 12 -2.32 -4.08 2.56
CA PRO A 12 -1.92 -4.27 3.96
C PRO A 12 -3.05 -4.04 4.96
N THR A 13 -4.05 -3.24 4.57
CA THR A 13 -5.26 -3.02 5.35
C THR A 13 -6.43 -2.74 4.43
N PHE A 14 -7.61 -3.15 4.87
CA PHE A 14 -8.90 -2.75 4.30
C PHE A 14 -9.66 -1.80 5.23
N ALA A 15 -9.07 -1.42 6.38
CA ALA A 15 -9.60 -0.35 7.21
C ALA A 15 -9.56 0.96 6.41
N CYS A 16 -10.63 1.74 6.46
CA CYS A 16 -10.74 2.99 5.72
C CYS A 16 -11.53 4.00 6.55
N THR A 17 -11.14 5.27 6.48
CA THR A 17 -11.86 6.40 7.10
C THR A 17 -13.09 6.83 6.29
N ARG A 18 -13.26 6.30 5.06
CA ARG A 18 -14.38 6.63 4.17
C ARG A 18 -15.27 5.41 3.91
N ALA A 19 -16.57 5.63 3.85
CA ALA A 19 -17.59 4.64 3.52
C ALA A 19 -18.22 4.91 2.14
N CYS A 20 -17.40 4.95 1.08
CA CYS A 20 -17.89 5.30 -0.26
C CYS A 20 -18.88 4.26 -0.80
N GLY A 21 -20.04 4.70 -1.32
CA GLY A 21 -21.09 3.82 -1.83
C GLY A 21 -20.73 3.01 -3.08
N TYR A 22 -19.72 3.45 -3.83
CA TYR A 22 -19.17 2.75 -5.00
C TYR A 22 -17.96 1.85 -4.66
N CYS A 23 -17.51 1.82 -3.40
CA CYS A 23 -16.30 1.07 -3.05
C CYS A 23 -16.58 -0.44 -3.02
N VAL A 24 -15.89 -1.19 -3.87
CA VAL A 24 -16.02 -2.65 -3.97
C VAL A 24 -15.77 -3.38 -2.65
N VAL A 25 -14.89 -2.84 -1.81
CA VAL A 25 -14.58 -3.37 -0.46
C VAL A 25 -15.77 -3.21 0.48
N ASN A 26 -16.50 -2.10 0.40
CA ASN A 26 -17.70 -1.87 1.19
C ASN A 26 -18.93 -2.61 0.65
N THR A 27 -19.03 -2.80 -0.67
CA THR A 27 -20.22 -3.38 -1.31
C THR A 27 -20.27 -4.92 -1.24
N HIS A 28 -19.16 -5.59 -0.92
CA HIS A 28 -19.09 -7.07 -0.89
C HIS A 28 -19.05 -7.69 0.52
N GLY A 29 -19.41 -6.94 1.56
CA GLY A 29 -19.60 -7.48 2.91
C GLY A 29 -18.31 -7.57 3.75
N LYS A 30 -18.46 -8.03 5.01
CA LYS A 30 -17.48 -7.95 6.11
C LYS A 30 -16.05 -8.19 5.63
N VAL A 31 -15.26 -7.12 5.62
CA VAL A 31 -13.79 -7.20 5.58
C VAL A 31 -13.38 -8.23 6.63
N PRO A 32 -12.72 -9.34 6.25
CA PRO A 32 -12.17 -10.27 7.22
C PRO A 32 -11.39 -9.46 8.26
N ARG A 33 -11.49 -9.82 9.54
CA ARG A 33 -10.52 -9.31 10.53
C ARG A 33 -9.16 -9.86 10.11
N TYR A 34 -8.51 -9.23 9.15
CA TYR A 34 -7.11 -9.40 8.91
C TYR A 34 -6.49 -8.93 10.22
N ASN A 35 -6.02 -9.88 11.03
CA ASN A 35 -4.96 -9.56 11.97
C ASN A 35 -3.93 -8.84 11.12
N MET A 36 -3.68 -7.55 11.41
CA MET A 36 -2.72 -6.78 10.65
C MET A 36 -1.44 -7.60 10.63
N ILE A 37 -1.12 -8.16 9.47
CA ILE A 37 0.08 -8.94 9.30
C ILE A 37 1.22 -7.98 9.61
N GLY A 38 2.14 -8.36 10.49
CA GLY A 38 3.24 -7.48 10.85
C GLY A 38 4.12 -7.16 9.63
N SER A 39 4.78 -6.01 9.66
CA SER A 39 5.58 -5.52 8.53
C SER A 39 6.74 -6.45 8.19
N GLU A 40 7.20 -7.24 9.15
CA GLU A 40 8.21 -8.28 8.99
C GLU A 40 7.81 -9.35 7.97
N VAL A 41 6.53 -9.73 7.93
CA VAL A 41 6.03 -10.73 6.97
C VAL A 41 6.01 -10.16 5.56
N TYR A 42 5.63 -8.89 5.41
CA TYR A 42 5.72 -8.22 4.11
C TYR A 42 7.17 -8.10 3.67
N LYS A 43 8.08 -7.75 4.57
CA LYS A 43 9.51 -7.69 4.28
C LYS A 43 10.06 -9.05 3.83
N GLU A 44 9.73 -10.12 4.55
CA GLU A 44 10.09 -11.48 4.18
C GLU A 44 9.51 -11.85 2.80
N PHE A 45 8.23 -11.58 2.57
CA PHE A 45 7.58 -11.85 1.28
C PHE A 45 8.29 -11.11 0.14
N LEU A 46 8.49 -9.80 0.27
CA LEU A 46 9.17 -8.97 -0.74
C LEU A 46 10.60 -9.45 -1.00
N SER A 47 11.27 -10.05 0.00
CA SER A 47 12.61 -10.63 -0.17
C SER A 47 12.68 -11.82 -1.12
N THR A 48 11.57 -12.53 -1.30
CA THR A 48 11.50 -13.70 -2.19
C THR A 48 11.08 -13.36 -3.62
N VAL A 49 10.69 -12.11 -3.86
CA VAL A 49 10.14 -11.63 -5.12
C VAL A 49 11.22 -10.94 -5.96
N GLU A 50 11.35 -11.37 -7.21
CA GLU A 50 12.23 -10.79 -8.22
C GLU A 50 11.44 -10.46 -9.49
N GLY A 51 11.92 -9.50 -10.28
CA GLY A 51 11.34 -9.12 -11.58
C GLY A 51 10.25 -8.05 -11.51
N VAL A 52 9.86 -7.62 -10.31
CA VAL A 52 8.93 -6.50 -10.10
C VAL A 52 9.60 -5.19 -10.51
N LYS A 53 8.84 -4.34 -11.20
CA LYS A 53 9.18 -2.95 -11.54
C LYS A 53 8.30 -1.94 -10.83
N LEU A 54 7.09 -2.33 -10.46
CA LEU A 54 6.11 -1.50 -9.77
C LEU A 54 5.45 -2.25 -8.60
N LEU A 55 5.64 -1.73 -7.40
CA LEU A 55 4.90 -2.11 -6.20
C LEU A 55 3.76 -1.12 -5.97
N VAL A 56 2.52 -1.61 -5.97
CA VAL A 56 1.33 -0.82 -5.63
C VAL A 56 0.82 -1.21 -4.25
N ILE A 57 0.66 -0.23 -3.37
CA ILE A 57 0.10 -0.39 -2.03
C ILE A 57 -1.28 0.26 -2.02
N SER A 58 -2.31 -0.51 -1.71
CA SER A 58 -3.72 -0.09 -1.79
C SER A 58 -4.59 -0.80 -0.74
N GLY A 59 -5.90 -0.77 -0.88
CA GLY A 59 -6.86 -1.45 0.00
C GLY A 59 -7.92 -0.49 0.50
N GLY A 60 -8.01 -0.35 1.81
CA GLY A 60 -8.77 0.73 2.44
C GLY A 60 -8.00 2.04 2.33
N GLU A 61 -7.61 2.60 3.46
CA GLU A 61 -6.64 3.69 3.52
C GLU A 61 -5.27 3.14 3.94
N PRO A 62 -4.27 3.06 3.04
CA PRO A 62 -2.96 2.50 3.35
C PRO A 62 -2.29 3.13 4.57
N ALA A 63 -2.49 4.43 4.79
CA ALA A 63 -1.89 5.15 5.92
C ALA A 63 -2.42 4.69 7.30
N LEU A 64 -3.52 3.92 7.35
CA LEU A 64 -4.00 3.30 8.58
C LEU A 64 -3.22 2.03 8.96
N TYR A 65 -2.34 1.52 8.08
CA TYR A 65 -1.47 0.40 8.39
C TYR A 65 -0.15 0.90 9.01
N PRO A 66 0.16 0.56 10.28
CA PRO A 66 1.36 1.07 10.96
C PRO A 66 2.68 0.75 10.26
N GLY A 67 2.73 -0.36 9.51
CA GLY A 67 3.92 -0.81 8.78
C GLY A 67 4.08 -0.23 7.37
N LEU A 68 3.27 0.75 6.95
CA LEU A 68 3.27 1.25 5.57
C LEU A 68 4.67 1.69 5.11
N LYS A 69 5.36 2.47 5.95
CA LYS A 69 6.70 2.99 5.65
C LYS A 69 7.70 1.87 5.39
N VAL A 70 7.65 0.78 6.16
CA VAL A 70 8.53 -0.39 5.98
C VAL A 70 8.32 -1.04 4.62
N ILE A 71 7.07 -1.17 4.17
CA ILE A 71 6.76 -1.74 2.85
C ILE A 71 7.28 -0.83 1.73
N VAL A 72 7.12 0.48 1.89
CA VAL A 72 7.62 1.48 0.93
C VAL A 72 9.14 1.43 0.83
N GLU A 73 9.83 1.47 1.96
CA GLU A 73 11.29 1.43 2.03
C GLU A 73 11.86 0.14 1.42
N GLU A 74 11.23 -1.01 1.68
CA GLU A 74 11.66 -2.29 1.12
C GLU A 74 11.51 -2.32 -0.41
N GLY A 75 10.42 -1.76 -0.96
CA GLY A 75 10.24 -1.64 -2.41
C GLY A 75 11.27 -0.70 -3.04
N LEU A 76 11.51 0.47 -2.42
CA LEU A 76 12.49 1.45 -2.90
C LEU A 76 13.93 0.91 -2.84
N ALA A 77 14.30 0.19 -1.77
CA ALA A 77 15.62 -0.43 -1.62
C ALA A 77 15.92 -1.46 -2.72
N ARG A 78 14.89 -1.99 -3.37
CA ARG A 78 14.99 -2.93 -4.51
C ARG A 78 15.04 -2.24 -5.86
N GLY A 79 14.99 -0.91 -5.90
CA GLY A 79 14.95 -0.12 -7.13
C GLY A 79 13.59 -0.20 -7.84
N TRP A 80 12.52 -0.57 -7.14
CA TRP A 80 11.18 -0.59 -7.71
C TRP A 80 10.55 0.81 -7.66
N ASN A 81 9.64 1.08 -8.60
CA ASN A 81 8.69 2.16 -8.42
C ASN A 81 7.66 1.74 -7.37
N VAL A 82 7.29 2.65 -6.48
CA VAL A 82 6.34 2.42 -5.39
C VAL A 82 5.19 3.42 -5.51
N GLY A 83 3.99 2.90 -5.71
CA GLY A 83 2.75 3.68 -5.78
C GLY A 83 1.86 3.44 -4.58
N ILE A 84 1.44 4.50 -3.89
CA ILE A 84 0.46 4.43 -2.80
C ILE A 84 -0.87 4.96 -3.30
N TYR A 85 -1.90 4.12 -3.32
CA TYR A 85 -3.25 4.49 -3.75
C TYR A 85 -4.07 4.82 -2.51
N SER A 86 -4.38 6.10 -2.31
CA SER A 86 -4.93 6.63 -1.07
C SER A 86 -6.16 7.51 -1.33
N ASN A 87 -7.02 7.65 -0.32
CA ASN A 87 -8.08 8.68 -0.34
C ASN A 87 -7.56 10.06 0.12
N CYS A 88 -6.24 10.14 0.33
CA CYS A 88 -5.49 11.31 0.79
C CYS A 88 -6.05 11.90 2.08
N SER A 89 -6.36 11.01 3.02
CA SER A 89 -6.71 11.33 4.41
C SER A 89 -5.63 12.17 5.10
N ALA A 90 -5.99 12.85 6.19
CA ALA A 90 -5.03 13.55 7.04
C ALA A 90 -3.90 12.63 7.54
N GLN A 91 -4.20 11.37 7.84
CA GLN A 91 -3.19 10.39 8.25
C GLN A 91 -2.16 10.15 7.13
N MET A 92 -2.60 10.06 5.87
CA MET A 92 -1.70 9.91 4.73
C MET A 92 -0.79 11.13 4.57
N VAL A 93 -1.30 12.34 4.81
CA VAL A 93 -0.49 13.56 4.77
C VAL A 93 0.61 13.52 5.84
N GLU A 94 0.28 13.12 7.07
CA GLU A 94 1.29 13.00 8.13
C GLU A 94 2.32 11.90 7.80
N THR A 95 1.87 10.73 7.36
CA THR A 95 2.77 9.64 6.96
C THR A 95 3.67 10.03 5.78
N ALA A 96 3.19 10.82 4.82
CA ALA A 96 4.00 11.30 3.70
C ALA A 96 5.11 12.27 4.14
N LYS A 97 4.89 13.07 5.20
CA LYS A 97 5.93 13.95 5.76
C LYS A 97 7.09 13.18 6.40
N GLU A 98 6.85 11.95 6.82
CA GLU A 98 7.87 11.08 7.42
C GLU A 98 8.66 10.26 6.38
N MET A 99 8.28 10.36 5.10
CA MET A 99 8.94 9.68 3.99
C MET A 99 9.97 10.61 3.34
N GLU A 100 11.15 10.08 3.07
CA GLU A 100 12.16 10.80 2.31
C GLU A 100 11.69 11.00 0.86
N PRO A 101 11.81 12.21 0.29
CA PRO A 101 11.51 12.44 -1.12
C PRO A 101 12.28 11.48 -2.03
N ASN A 102 11.58 10.74 -2.88
CA ASN A 102 12.18 9.75 -3.75
C ASN A 102 11.49 9.77 -5.14
N PRO A 103 12.23 9.86 -6.26
CA PRO A 103 11.64 9.92 -7.60
C PRO A 103 10.90 8.64 -8.01
N HIS A 104 11.15 7.53 -7.31
CA HIS A 104 10.45 6.26 -7.51
C HIS A 104 9.22 6.10 -6.63
N LEU A 105 8.92 7.06 -5.75
CA LEU A 105 7.75 7.05 -4.88
C LEU A 105 6.69 8.03 -5.40
N PHE A 106 5.46 7.55 -5.58
CA PHE A 106 4.31 8.41 -5.89
C PHE A 106 3.09 8.05 -5.05
N ILE A 107 2.25 9.04 -4.79
CA ILE A 107 0.95 8.89 -4.12
C ILE A 107 -0.13 9.24 -5.13
N ASP A 108 -0.99 8.29 -5.45
CA ASP A 108 -2.17 8.46 -6.28
C ASP A 108 -3.38 8.76 -5.37
N CYS A 109 -3.84 10.01 -5.40
CA CYS A 109 -4.95 10.50 -4.60
C CYS A 109 -6.28 10.32 -5.34
N SER A 110 -7.12 9.42 -4.82
CA SER A 110 -8.50 9.26 -5.28
C SER A 110 -9.43 10.28 -4.63
N TYR A 111 -9.88 11.27 -5.42
CA TYR A 111 -10.90 12.24 -5.03
C TYR A 111 -12.14 12.06 -5.90
N HIS A 112 -13.30 11.90 -5.26
CA HIS A 112 -14.59 11.77 -5.93
C HIS A 112 -15.54 12.80 -5.29
N ALA A 113 -16.12 13.65 -6.14
CA ALA A 113 -17.08 14.69 -5.76
C ALA A 113 -18.49 14.11 -5.56
#